data_AF-A0A7R9LG33-F1
#
_entry.id   AF-A0A7R9LG33-F1
#
_cell.length_a   1.000
_cell.length_b   1.000
_cell.length_c   1.000
_cell.angle_alpha   90.00
_cell.angle_beta   90.00
_cell.angle_gamma   90.00
#
_symmetry.space_group_name_H-M   'P 1'
#
loop_
_entity.id
_entity.type
_entity.pdbx_description
1 polymer ?
#
loop_
_entity_poly.entity_id
_entity_poly.type
_entity_poly.pdbx_seq_one_letter_code
_entity_poly.pdbx_strand_id
1 'polypeptide(L)'
;MRRRVEKRAMERQLKIDDMVVFDEDLPHKLDECRLTFVDFAPILKTKYHGEGIQSVQYSELMDFANKWLLRQERWDVLSAETLSAIIEIVIDQRGEVVGKHILSTFTITEDNPEYQDGVALHHFTQSKAPIHFRVKMLRLWLLPFDPNEYNDKLRPIVPQLQFRDFEPRFLTDIPGEFESCDEVMARVNDAINAEEITGKVVNVQTLACGASHEWRVDAQSTQAKPWVGKTVYVLRVFYALGPIHEELVGLADFVPECLVGGGVFKKPKFESQSSLVRKASKWLSDNPEVNFCSASSMDVKLKSMVSIDTKQMAITRDTGDFIRILRLVYTKPRELPSDIPISSTLPPPPPVYVEHRVFVVHKGYGEVKRVISEFLARDEWRATDQYKWLLLNVETVAVYASNGLRQS
;
A
#
# COMPACT_ATOMS: atom_id res chain seq x y z
N MET A 1 -0.51 -23.37 -29.47
CA MET A 1 -0.99 -23.28 -28.06
C MET A 1 -0.82 -21.88 -27.48
N ARG A 2 0.41 -21.32 -27.45
CA ARG A 2 0.73 -19.96 -26.94
C ARG A 2 -0.18 -18.83 -27.48
N ARG A 3 -0.33 -18.72 -28.81
CA ARG A 3 -1.24 -17.76 -29.46
C ARG A 3 -2.73 -17.93 -29.11
N ARG A 4 -3.18 -19.14 -28.76
CA ARG A 4 -4.57 -19.40 -28.31
C ARG A 4 -4.77 -19.04 -26.84
N VAL A 5 -3.75 -19.17 -26.01
CA VAL A 5 -3.76 -18.73 -24.61
C VAL A 5 -3.71 -17.20 -24.55
N GLU A 6 -2.81 -16.57 -25.31
CA GLU A 6 -2.72 -15.10 -25.41
C GLU A 6 -4.01 -14.49 -25.98
N LYS A 7 -4.59 -15.09 -27.02
CA LYS A 7 -5.87 -14.63 -27.58
C LYS A 7 -7.03 -14.81 -26.59
N ARG A 8 -7.09 -15.89 -25.83
CA ARG A 8 -8.11 -16.09 -24.78
C ARG A 8 -7.90 -15.15 -23.58
N ALA A 9 -6.66 -14.86 -23.20
CA ALA A 9 -6.35 -13.89 -22.16
C ALA A 9 -6.74 -12.48 -22.61
N MET A 10 -6.40 -12.07 -23.85
CA MET A 10 -6.85 -10.80 -24.42
C MET A 10 -8.38 -10.74 -24.58
N GLU A 11 -9.03 -11.78 -25.11
CA GLU A 11 -10.50 -11.83 -25.28
C GLU A 11 -11.24 -11.86 -23.94
N ARG A 12 -10.63 -12.36 -22.86
CA ARG A 12 -11.17 -12.29 -21.49
C ARG A 12 -10.92 -10.91 -20.86
N GLN A 13 -9.75 -10.33 -21.08
CA GLN A 13 -9.39 -8.99 -20.64
C GLN A 13 -10.19 -7.89 -21.38
N LEU A 14 -10.72 -8.20 -22.57
CA LEU A 14 -11.63 -7.37 -23.36
C LEU A 14 -13.13 -7.63 -23.08
N LYS A 15 -13.49 -8.66 -22.30
CA LYS A 15 -14.89 -9.04 -22.03
C LYS A 15 -15.36 -8.72 -20.62
N ILE A 16 -14.73 -7.77 -19.95
CA ILE A 16 -15.29 -7.26 -18.71
C ILE A 16 -15.25 -5.73 -18.77
N ASP A 17 -16.43 -5.15 -18.87
CA ASP A 17 -16.74 -3.77 -18.49
C ASP A 17 -16.45 -3.48 -16.99
N ASP A 18 -15.96 -4.48 -16.25
CA ASP A 18 -15.63 -4.44 -14.83
C ASP A 18 -14.14 -4.75 -14.60
N MET A 19 -13.57 -3.97 -13.70
CA MET A 19 -12.30 -4.05 -12.97
C MET A 19 -11.27 -5.13 -13.35
N VAL A 20 -10.00 -4.72 -13.52
CA VAL A 20 -8.93 -5.68 -13.82
C VAL A 20 -8.45 -6.35 -12.53
N VAL A 21 -8.76 -7.64 -12.40
CA VAL A 21 -8.19 -8.53 -11.39
C VAL A 21 -6.92 -9.14 -11.96
N PHE A 22 -5.78 -8.88 -11.33
CA PHE A 22 -4.52 -9.48 -11.77
C PHE A 22 -4.25 -10.76 -10.97
N ASP A 23 -4.05 -11.87 -11.71
CA ASP A 23 -3.87 -13.26 -11.22
C ASP A 23 -5.13 -14.11 -11.05
N GLU A 24 -6.03 -14.12 -12.03
CA GLU A 24 -7.20 -15.03 -12.00
C GLU A 24 -6.84 -16.53 -12.05
N ASP A 25 -5.63 -16.88 -12.48
CA ASP A 25 -5.14 -18.28 -12.58
C ASP A 25 -4.60 -18.82 -11.24
N LEU A 26 -4.81 -18.11 -10.12
CA LEU A 26 -4.54 -18.55 -8.74
C LEU A 26 -4.95 -20.02 -8.46
N PRO A 27 -6.10 -20.54 -8.94
CA PRO A 27 -6.53 -21.89 -8.61
C PRO A 27 -5.62 -23.01 -9.15
N HIS A 28 -4.77 -22.72 -10.14
CA HIS A 28 -3.92 -23.74 -10.77
C HIS A 28 -2.49 -23.78 -10.21
N LYS A 29 -2.11 -22.84 -9.33
CA LYS A 29 -0.76 -22.76 -8.70
C LYS A 29 -0.75 -23.19 -7.23
N LEU A 30 -1.84 -23.80 -6.77
CA LEU A 30 -2.14 -24.05 -5.36
C LEU A 30 -1.18 -25.02 -4.66
N ASP A 31 -0.56 -25.94 -5.40
CA ASP A 31 0.26 -26.98 -4.77
C ASP A 31 1.66 -26.46 -4.36
N GLU A 32 2.07 -25.27 -4.81
CA GLU A 32 3.43 -24.74 -4.60
C GLU A 32 3.46 -23.41 -3.84
N CYS A 33 2.45 -22.54 -3.95
CA CYS A 33 2.48 -21.20 -3.37
C CYS A 33 1.66 -21.06 -2.09
N ARG A 34 2.34 -20.84 -0.95
CA ARG A 34 1.69 -20.61 0.37
C ARG A 34 1.43 -19.15 0.72
N LEU A 35 1.93 -18.22 -0.07
CA LEU A 35 1.60 -16.80 0.02
C LEU A 35 1.47 -16.29 -1.40
N THR A 36 0.46 -15.48 -1.66
CA THR A 36 0.24 -14.85 -2.96
C THR A 36 -0.45 -13.50 -2.77
N PHE A 37 -0.70 -12.82 -3.88
CA PHE A 37 -1.45 -11.58 -3.85
C PHE A 37 -2.34 -11.44 -5.08
N VAL A 38 -3.38 -10.62 -4.94
CA VAL A 38 -4.26 -10.21 -6.03
C VAL A 38 -4.35 -8.69 -6.04
N ASP A 39 -4.26 -8.11 -7.23
CA ASP A 39 -4.36 -6.67 -7.42
C ASP A 39 -5.66 -6.32 -8.13
N PHE A 40 -6.31 -5.28 -7.64
CA PHE A 40 -7.53 -4.70 -8.18
C PHE A 40 -7.22 -3.29 -8.69
N ALA A 41 -7.34 -3.09 -10.00
CA ALA A 41 -7.21 -1.76 -10.61
C ALA A 41 -8.57 -1.10 -10.86
N PRO A 42 -8.71 0.21 -10.64
CA PRO A 42 -9.98 0.89 -10.84
C PRO A 42 -10.43 0.85 -12.31
N ILE A 43 -11.75 0.81 -12.49
CA ILE A 43 -12.36 0.98 -13.81
C ILE A 43 -12.25 2.44 -14.19
N LEU A 44 -11.71 2.68 -15.38
CA LEU A 44 -11.76 3.97 -16.03
C LEU A 44 -12.95 3.95 -17.01
N LYS A 45 -13.99 4.70 -16.66
CA LYS A 45 -15.21 4.87 -17.46
C LYS A 45 -14.98 6.06 -18.40
N THR A 46 -15.04 5.82 -19.70
CA THR A 46 -15.16 6.90 -20.69
C THR A 46 -16.61 7.38 -20.66
N LYS A 47 -16.82 8.68 -20.47
CA LYS A 47 -18.14 9.25 -20.72
C LYS A 47 -18.27 9.56 -22.21
N TYR A 48 -19.34 9.05 -22.83
CA TYR A 48 -19.74 9.44 -24.17
C TYR A 48 -19.85 10.97 -24.25
N HIS A 49 -19.40 11.59 -25.35
CA HIS A 49 -19.39 13.04 -25.62
C HIS A 49 -18.27 13.90 -25.01
N GLY A 50 -17.12 13.32 -24.68
CA GLY A 50 -15.91 14.12 -24.38
C GLY A 50 -15.83 14.70 -22.97
N GLU A 51 -16.64 14.21 -22.03
CA GLU A 51 -16.60 14.59 -20.61
C GLU A 51 -15.40 14.00 -19.83
N GLY A 52 -14.42 13.43 -20.53
CA GLY A 52 -13.22 12.86 -19.94
C GLY A 52 -13.38 11.43 -19.42
N ILE A 53 -12.28 10.93 -18.84
CA ILE A 53 -12.21 9.62 -18.21
C ILE A 53 -12.47 9.79 -16.71
N GLN A 54 -13.48 9.08 -16.19
CA GLN A 54 -13.80 9.06 -14.77
C GLN A 54 -13.32 7.75 -14.15
N SER A 55 -12.54 7.85 -13.08
CA SER A 55 -12.19 6.70 -12.26
C SER A 55 -13.29 6.41 -11.23
N VAL A 56 -13.53 5.14 -10.92
CA VAL A 56 -14.37 4.73 -9.78
C VAL A 56 -13.83 5.23 -8.45
N GLN A 57 -14.67 5.31 -7.42
CA GLN A 57 -14.22 5.57 -6.05
C GLN A 57 -13.53 4.34 -5.45
N TYR A 58 -12.72 4.55 -4.40
CA TYR A 58 -12.01 3.46 -3.73
C TYR A 58 -12.96 2.52 -2.97
N SER A 59 -14.12 3.03 -2.53
CA SER A 59 -15.20 2.19 -2.00
C SER A 59 -15.75 1.21 -3.03
N GLU A 60 -15.96 1.63 -4.27
CA GLU A 60 -16.36 0.71 -5.35
C GLU A 60 -15.30 -0.36 -5.56
N LEU A 61 -14.00 0.01 -5.55
CA LEU A 61 -12.88 -0.92 -5.65
C LEU A 61 -12.89 -1.98 -4.53
N MET A 62 -13.19 -1.57 -3.30
CA MET A 62 -13.35 -2.47 -2.15
C MET A 62 -14.57 -3.40 -2.31
N ASP A 63 -15.71 -2.89 -2.77
CA ASP A 63 -16.91 -3.70 -3.00
C ASP A 63 -16.66 -4.81 -4.02
N PHE A 64 -15.92 -4.50 -5.09
CA PHE A 64 -15.54 -5.50 -6.07
C PHE A 64 -14.58 -6.54 -5.49
N ALA A 65 -13.59 -6.13 -4.69
CA ALA A 65 -12.67 -7.05 -4.02
C ALA A 65 -13.42 -8.01 -3.08
N ASN A 66 -14.40 -7.51 -2.32
CA ASN A 66 -15.27 -8.34 -1.49
C ASN A 66 -16.11 -9.34 -2.31
N LYS A 67 -16.72 -8.89 -3.43
CA LYS A 67 -17.45 -9.79 -4.34
C LYS A 67 -16.54 -10.89 -4.92
N TRP A 68 -15.28 -10.56 -5.19
CA TRP A 68 -14.29 -11.53 -5.62
C TRP A 68 -13.95 -12.51 -4.49
N LEU A 69 -13.65 -12.02 -3.28
CA LEU A 69 -13.33 -12.84 -2.11
C LEU A 69 -14.45 -13.83 -1.77
N LEU A 70 -15.73 -13.44 -1.89
CA LEU A 70 -16.88 -14.34 -1.68
C LEU A 70 -16.87 -15.58 -2.59
N ARG A 71 -16.14 -15.54 -3.71
CA ARG A 71 -15.98 -16.67 -4.64
C ARG A 71 -14.72 -17.48 -4.35
N GLN A 72 -13.88 -17.03 -3.43
CA GLN A 72 -12.58 -17.62 -3.09
C GLN A 72 -12.65 -18.35 -1.75
N GLU A 73 -13.22 -19.55 -1.73
CA GLU A 73 -13.35 -20.34 -0.49
C GLU A 73 -12.02 -20.85 0.09
N ARG A 74 -10.91 -20.70 -0.64
CA ARG A 74 -9.61 -21.31 -0.32
C ARG A 74 -8.57 -20.31 0.16
N TRP A 75 -8.93 -19.06 0.37
CA TRP A 75 -7.97 -17.99 0.65
C TRP A 75 -8.41 -17.15 1.84
N ASP A 76 -7.48 -16.96 2.77
CA ASP A 76 -7.60 -15.98 3.85
C ASP A 76 -6.84 -14.70 3.48
N VAL A 77 -7.42 -13.56 3.87
CA VAL A 77 -6.77 -12.26 3.68
C VAL A 77 -5.79 -12.02 4.82
N LEU A 78 -4.51 -12.01 4.49
CA LEU A 78 -3.43 -11.69 5.42
C LEU A 78 -3.31 -10.18 5.63
N SER A 79 -3.33 -9.42 4.54
CA SER A 79 -3.16 -7.97 4.54
C SER A 79 -3.84 -7.33 3.32
N ALA A 80 -4.17 -6.05 3.44
CA ALA A 80 -4.70 -5.23 2.36
C ALA A 80 -3.89 -3.94 2.28
N GLU A 81 -3.59 -3.46 1.07
CA GLU A 81 -2.85 -2.21 0.88
C GLU A 81 -3.31 -1.43 -0.35
N THR A 82 -3.17 -0.11 -0.28
CA THR A 82 -3.30 0.78 -1.42
C THR A 82 -1.96 0.89 -2.13
N LEU A 83 -1.94 0.64 -3.43
CA LEU A 83 -0.75 0.83 -4.28
C LEU A 83 -0.97 2.00 -5.24
N SER A 84 0.11 2.61 -5.71
CA SER A 84 0.05 3.46 -6.91
C SER A 84 0.50 2.68 -8.13
N ALA A 85 -0.13 2.95 -9.26
CA ALA A 85 0.27 2.38 -10.53
C ALA A 85 0.13 3.40 -11.64
N ILE A 86 0.96 3.24 -12.68
CA ILE A 86 0.75 3.91 -13.96
C ILE A 86 0.10 2.91 -14.90
N ILE A 87 -1.10 3.24 -15.35
CA ILE A 87 -1.82 2.48 -16.37
C ILE A 87 -1.78 3.22 -17.69
N GLU A 88 -1.43 2.49 -18.72
CA GLU A 88 -1.55 2.89 -20.11
C GLU A 88 -2.92 2.48 -20.64
N ILE A 89 -3.63 3.44 -21.20
CA ILE A 89 -4.87 3.22 -21.94
C ILE A 89 -4.62 3.51 -23.41
N VAL A 90 -4.98 2.55 -24.24
CA VAL A 90 -5.01 2.71 -25.70
C VAL A 90 -6.46 2.97 -26.09
N ILE A 91 -6.69 4.13 -26.69
CA ILE A 91 -8.00 4.56 -27.19
C ILE A 91 -7.98 4.48 -28.72
N ASP A 92 -9.04 3.96 -29.33
CA ASP A 92 -9.16 3.92 -30.78
C ASP A 92 -9.64 5.25 -31.39
N GLN A 93 -9.81 5.28 -32.71
CA GLN A 93 -10.27 6.46 -33.44
C GLN A 93 -11.72 6.87 -33.10
N ARG A 94 -12.49 6.01 -32.44
CA ARG A 94 -13.87 6.27 -32.02
C ARG A 94 -13.94 6.80 -30.59
N GLY A 95 -12.82 6.87 -29.88
CA GLY A 95 -12.77 7.23 -28.46
C GLY A 95 -13.03 6.05 -27.53
N GLU A 96 -13.05 4.81 -28.04
CA GLU A 96 -13.29 3.61 -27.26
C GLU A 96 -11.98 3.04 -26.71
N VAL A 97 -12.02 2.53 -25.48
CA VAL A 97 -10.84 1.90 -24.86
C VAL A 97 -10.62 0.52 -25.47
N VAL A 98 -9.53 0.35 -26.22
CA VAL A 98 -9.17 -0.91 -26.90
C VAL A 98 -8.03 -1.67 -26.24
N GLY A 99 -7.32 -1.04 -25.30
CA GLY A 99 -6.24 -1.68 -24.56
C GLY A 99 -6.02 -1.01 -23.20
N LYS A 100 -5.66 -1.82 -22.21
CA LYS A 100 -5.27 -1.39 -20.85
C LYS A 100 -4.04 -2.16 -20.42
N HIS A 101 -2.96 -1.47 -20.07
CA HIS A 101 -1.70 -2.09 -19.64
C HIS A 101 -1.20 -1.42 -18.36
N ILE A 102 -0.86 -2.19 -17.32
CA ILE A 102 -0.08 -1.65 -16.20
C ILE A 102 1.36 -1.53 -16.68
N LEU A 103 1.88 -0.30 -16.71
CA LEU A 103 3.28 -0.06 -17.03
C LEU A 103 4.16 -0.34 -15.82
N SER A 104 3.73 0.14 -14.65
CA SER A 104 4.42 -0.03 -13.38
C SER A 104 3.44 -0.01 -12.22
N THR A 105 3.77 -0.77 -11.19
CA THR A 105 3.24 -0.59 -9.84
C THR A 105 4.38 -0.13 -8.96
N PHE A 106 4.06 0.72 -8.00
CA PHE A 106 5.01 1.15 -7.00
C PHE A 106 4.25 1.49 -5.73
N THR A 107 4.85 1.12 -4.61
CA THR A 107 4.50 1.73 -3.32
C THR A 107 4.83 3.22 -3.47
N ILE A 108 4.00 4.12 -2.97
CA ILE A 108 4.10 5.56 -3.27
C ILE A 108 5.45 6.10 -2.76
N THR A 109 6.48 6.02 -3.59
CA THR A 109 7.73 6.77 -3.45
C THR A 109 7.73 7.79 -4.57
N GLU A 110 6.90 8.80 -4.35
CA GLU A 110 7.15 10.23 -4.45
C GLU A 110 8.04 10.88 -5.57
N ASP A 111 8.84 10.16 -6.37
CA ASP A 111 10.03 10.72 -7.06
C ASP A 111 10.06 10.68 -8.60
N ASN A 112 8.93 10.59 -9.32
CA ASN A 112 8.97 10.80 -10.78
C ASN A 112 8.19 12.05 -11.23
N PRO A 113 8.83 13.24 -11.24
CA PRO A 113 8.22 14.48 -11.72
C PRO A 113 8.14 14.57 -13.25
N GLU A 114 8.75 13.65 -14.02
CA GLU A 114 8.76 13.74 -15.50
C GLU A 114 7.42 13.33 -16.14
N TYR A 115 6.50 12.73 -15.37
CA TYR A 115 5.17 12.41 -15.85
C TYR A 115 4.23 13.61 -15.64
N GLN A 116 4.11 14.44 -16.69
CA GLN A 116 3.01 15.38 -16.80
C GLN A 116 1.71 14.58 -17.01
N ASP A 117 0.90 14.47 -15.96
CA ASP A 117 -0.47 13.98 -16.06
C ASP A 117 -1.21 14.75 -17.16
N GLY A 118 -1.91 13.99 -17.99
CA GLY A 118 -2.46 14.41 -19.29
C GLY A 118 -2.89 15.87 -19.36
N VAL A 119 -2.18 16.62 -20.20
CA VAL A 119 -2.66 17.85 -20.82
C VAL A 119 -4.12 17.61 -21.27
N ALA A 120 -5.01 18.52 -20.89
CA ALA A 120 -6.46 18.43 -21.07
C ALA A 120 -6.87 17.67 -22.35
N LEU A 121 -7.74 16.67 -22.18
CA LEU A 121 -8.32 15.81 -23.24
C LEU A 121 -8.86 16.56 -24.47
N HIS A 122 -9.09 17.87 -24.36
CA HIS A 122 -9.65 18.71 -25.42
C HIS A 122 -8.80 18.82 -26.70
N HIS A 123 -7.51 18.42 -26.71
CA HIS A 123 -6.67 18.47 -27.90
C HIS A 123 -6.31 17.11 -28.53
N PHE A 124 -6.80 15.99 -28.00
CA PHE A 124 -6.32 14.66 -28.40
C PHE A 124 -7.08 13.97 -29.55
N THR A 125 -7.97 14.66 -30.27
CA THR A 125 -8.76 14.07 -31.38
C THR A 125 -7.92 13.60 -32.59
N GLN A 126 -6.59 13.74 -32.59
CA GLN A 126 -5.74 13.32 -33.72
C GLN A 126 -4.49 12.48 -33.36
N SER A 127 -4.20 12.24 -32.07
CA SER A 127 -2.97 11.53 -31.66
C SER A 127 -3.26 10.06 -31.31
N LYS A 128 -2.60 9.12 -32.00
CA LYS A 128 -2.59 7.68 -31.68
C LYS A 128 -1.76 7.33 -30.42
N ALA A 129 -1.28 8.33 -29.68
CA ALA A 129 -0.40 8.07 -28.56
C ALA A 129 -1.17 7.44 -27.39
N PRO A 130 -0.59 6.43 -26.70
CA PRO A 130 -1.15 5.92 -25.47
C PRO A 130 -1.29 7.03 -24.42
N ILE A 131 -2.36 6.98 -23.63
CA ILE A 131 -2.56 7.90 -22.51
C ILE A 131 -2.20 7.18 -21.23
N HIS A 132 -1.37 7.82 -20.40
CA HIS A 132 -0.93 7.26 -19.13
C HIS A 132 -1.69 7.92 -17.99
N PHE A 133 -2.23 7.11 -17.08
CA PHE A 133 -2.95 7.56 -15.90
C PHE A 133 -2.27 7.03 -14.66
N ARG A 134 -2.12 7.86 -13.64
CA ARG A 134 -1.76 7.42 -12.31
C ARG A 134 -3.01 7.05 -11.52
N VAL A 135 -3.06 5.82 -11.03
CA VAL A 135 -4.20 5.30 -10.28
C VAL A 135 -3.77 4.68 -8.96
N LYS A 136 -4.69 4.68 -7.99
CA LYS A 136 -4.62 3.92 -6.76
C LYS A 136 -5.28 2.56 -6.99
N MET A 137 -4.56 1.50 -6.64
CA MET A 137 -5.03 0.12 -6.71
C MET A 137 -5.20 -0.44 -5.30
N LEU A 138 -5.91 -1.55 -5.17
CA LEU A 138 -6.01 -2.34 -3.94
C LEU A 138 -5.26 -3.65 -4.18
N ARG A 139 -4.29 -3.97 -3.32
CA ARG A 139 -3.66 -5.30 -3.28
C ARG A 139 -4.15 -6.02 -2.04
N LEU A 140 -4.52 -7.29 -2.20
CA LEU A 140 -4.76 -8.21 -1.10
C LEU A 140 -3.66 -9.26 -1.08
N TRP A 141 -3.05 -9.45 0.08
CA TRP A 141 -2.13 -10.54 0.36
C TRP A 141 -2.94 -11.72 0.90
N LEU A 142 -2.74 -12.91 0.31
CA LEU A 142 -3.58 -14.07 0.54
C LEU A 142 -2.75 -15.27 1.00
N LEU A 143 -3.25 -15.97 2.01
CA LEU A 143 -2.74 -17.26 2.46
C LEU A 143 -3.75 -18.35 2.08
N PRO A 144 -3.30 -19.55 1.66
CA PRO A 144 -4.22 -20.65 1.43
C PRO A 144 -4.85 -21.06 2.75
N PHE A 145 -6.16 -21.23 2.74
CA PHE A 145 -6.91 -21.76 3.86
C PHE A 145 -6.59 -23.26 4.02
N ASP A 146 -6.09 -23.66 5.20
CA ASP A 146 -5.93 -25.07 5.56
C ASP A 146 -7.18 -25.55 6.31
N PRO A 147 -8.06 -26.35 5.69
CA PRO A 147 -9.25 -26.86 6.34
C PRO A 147 -8.94 -27.78 7.53
N ASN A 148 -7.70 -28.31 7.66
CA ASN A 148 -7.34 -29.19 8.77
C ASN A 148 -6.89 -28.42 10.02
N GLU A 149 -6.45 -27.17 9.90
CA GLU A 149 -6.11 -26.34 11.07
C GLU A 149 -7.35 -25.82 11.80
N TYR A 150 -8.47 -25.65 11.09
CA TYR A 150 -9.72 -25.21 11.67
C TYR A 150 -10.65 -26.38 11.91
N ASN A 151 -11.02 -26.60 13.18
CA ASN A 151 -12.11 -27.50 13.53
C ASN A 151 -13.34 -27.14 12.69
N ASP A 152 -13.89 -28.09 11.91
CA ASP A 152 -14.96 -27.99 10.91
C ASP A 152 -16.21 -27.15 11.29
N LYS A 153 -16.36 -26.79 12.56
CA LYS A 153 -17.47 -26.01 13.12
C LYS A 153 -17.28 -24.49 13.03
N LEU A 154 -16.10 -24.01 12.69
CA LEU A 154 -15.78 -22.57 12.58
C LEU A 154 -15.10 -22.28 11.25
N ARG A 155 -15.75 -22.61 10.11
CA ARG A 155 -15.33 -21.99 8.85
C ARG A 155 -15.36 -20.47 9.08
N PRO A 156 -14.23 -19.76 8.94
CA PRO A 156 -14.25 -18.31 8.99
C PRO A 156 -15.23 -17.86 7.91
N ILE A 157 -16.23 -17.08 8.32
CA ILE A 157 -17.04 -16.32 7.36
C ILE A 157 -16.03 -15.57 6.50
N VAL A 158 -16.07 -15.76 5.17
CA VAL A 158 -15.17 -15.08 4.23
C VAL A 158 -15.10 -13.62 4.65
N PRO A 159 -13.92 -13.11 5.04
CA PRO A 159 -13.84 -11.82 5.71
C PRO A 159 -14.36 -10.76 4.76
N GLN A 160 -15.45 -10.10 5.13
CA GLN A 160 -15.88 -8.89 4.44
C GLN A 160 -14.93 -7.77 4.87
N LEU A 161 -14.07 -7.36 3.96
CA LEU A 161 -13.13 -6.29 4.18
C LEU A 161 -13.85 -4.94 4.10
N GLN A 162 -13.45 -4.05 4.99
CA GLN A 162 -13.84 -2.65 5.00
C GLN A 162 -12.59 -1.80 5.14
N PHE A 163 -12.75 -0.51 4.87
CA PHE A 163 -11.71 0.46 5.14
C PHE A 163 -12.30 1.75 5.67
N ARG A 164 -11.46 2.54 6.34
CA ARG A 164 -11.80 3.88 6.78
C ARG A 164 -10.62 4.81 6.68
N ASP A 165 -10.87 5.99 6.15
CA ASP A 165 -9.88 7.06 6.01
C ASP A 165 -9.98 8.04 7.17
N PHE A 166 -8.83 8.39 7.72
CA PHE A 166 -8.65 9.41 8.75
C PHE A 166 -7.79 10.52 8.18
N GLU A 167 -8.45 11.51 7.58
CA GLU A 167 -7.81 12.73 7.11
C GLU A 167 -7.44 13.61 8.31
N PRO A 168 -6.22 14.18 8.37
CA PRO A 168 -5.85 15.07 9.45
C PRO A 168 -6.71 16.33 9.41
N ARG A 169 -7.17 16.80 10.59
CA ARG A 169 -7.95 18.03 10.70
C ARG A 169 -7.03 19.24 10.72
N PHE A 170 -7.56 20.39 10.31
CA PHE A 170 -6.88 21.67 10.50
C PHE A 170 -6.86 22.01 11.99
N LEU A 171 -5.70 22.37 12.52
CA LEU A 171 -5.57 22.79 13.93
C LEU A 171 -5.97 24.25 14.11
N THR A 172 -5.75 25.07 13.09
CA THR A 172 -5.98 26.50 13.09
C THR A 172 -6.59 26.92 11.75
N ASP A 173 -7.02 28.18 11.65
CA ASP A 173 -7.42 28.78 10.37
C ASP A 173 -6.22 29.02 9.42
N ILE A 174 -4.99 28.73 9.87
CA ILE A 174 -3.77 28.88 9.08
C ILE A 174 -3.67 27.70 8.09
N PRO A 175 -3.66 27.95 6.77
CA PRO A 175 -3.58 26.88 5.78
C PRO A 175 -2.28 26.09 5.91
N GLY A 176 -2.37 24.76 6.07
CA GLY A 176 -1.21 23.88 6.14
C GLY A 176 -0.82 23.43 7.54
N GLU A 177 -1.49 23.92 8.58
CA GLU A 177 -1.36 23.40 9.95
C GLU A 177 -2.40 22.30 10.19
N PHE A 178 -1.90 21.09 10.37
CA PHE A 178 -2.69 19.88 10.50
C PHE A 178 -2.38 19.16 11.80
N GLU A 179 -3.35 18.36 12.27
CA GLU A 179 -3.10 17.35 13.30
C GLU A 179 -1.83 16.55 12.97
N SER A 180 -1.06 16.27 14.01
CA SER A 180 0.06 15.33 13.98
C SER A 180 -0.42 13.90 13.74
N CYS A 181 0.48 13.04 13.28
CA CYS A 181 0.19 11.62 13.08
C CYS A 181 -0.29 10.93 14.37
N ASP A 182 0.20 11.37 15.54
CA ASP A 182 -0.20 10.80 16.83
C ASP A 182 -1.64 11.20 17.20
N GLU A 183 -2.06 12.44 16.90
CA GLU A 183 -3.45 12.88 17.07
C GLU A 183 -4.41 12.17 16.12
N VAL A 184 -4.01 11.98 14.85
CA VAL A 184 -4.81 11.18 13.90
C VAL A 184 -4.92 9.73 14.37
N MET A 185 -3.83 9.14 14.89
CA MET A 185 -3.83 7.79 15.44
C MET A 185 -4.69 7.67 16.71
N ALA A 186 -4.71 8.70 17.56
CA ALA A 186 -5.63 8.74 18.70
C ALA A 186 -7.09 8.66 18.22
N ARG A 187 -7.46 9.38 17.16
CA ARG A 187 -8.80 9.30 16.55
C ARG A 187 -9.12 7.93 15.93
N VAL A 188 -8.11 7.23 15.39
CA VAL A 188 -8.27 5.84 14.94
C VAL A 188 -8.68 4.97 16.13
N ASN A 189 -7.98 5.09 17.25
CA ASN A 189 -8.27 4.33 18.46
C ASN A 189 -9.61 4.72 19.10
N ASP A 190 -10.00 6.00 19.05
CA ASP A 190 -11.33 6.45 19.47
C ASP A 190 -12.43 5.80 18.63
N ALA A 191 -12.25 5.70 17.31
CA ALA A 191 -13.20 5.04 16.42
C ALA A 191 -13.30 3.52 16.66
N ILE A 192 -12.19 2.86 17.01
CA ILE A 192 -12.19 1.46 17.44
C ILE A 192 -12.96 1.32 18.75
N ASN A 193 -12.68 2.17 19.74
CA ASN A 193 -13.34 2.15 21.05
C ASN A 193 -14.85 2.47 20.97
N ALA A 194 -15.25 3.32 20.02
CA ALA A 194 -16.63 3.67 19.74
C ALA A 194 -17.35 2.66 18.83
N GLU A 195 -16.72 1.52 18.53
CA GLU A 195 -17.26 0.45 17.68
C GLU A 195 -17.59 0.89 16.25
N GLU A 196 -16.97 1.97 15.77
CA GLU A 196 -17.12 2.42 14.39
C GLU A 196 -16.18 1.68 13.42
N ILE A 197 -15.20 0.94 13.96
CA ILE A 197 -14.36 -0.04 13.26
C ILE A 197 -14.60 -1.39 13.96
N THR A 198 -15.47 -2.22 13.38
CA THR A 198 -15.83 -3.52 13.95
C THR A 198 -15.03 -4.64 13.31
N GLY A 199 -14.52 -5.56 14.14
CA GLY A 199 -13.72 -6.68 13.67
C GLY A 199 -12.21 -6.47 13.82
N LYS A 200 -11.43 -7.20 13.03
CA LYS A 200 -9.97 -7.25 13.14
C LYS A 200 -9.32 -6.22 12.22
N VAL A 201 -8.46 -5.37 12.76
CA VAL A 201 -7.59 -4.51 11.95
C VAL A 201 -6.62 -5.39 11.16
N VAL A 202 -6.69 -5.28 9.83
CA VAL A 202 -5.88 -6.05 8.88
C VAL A 202 -4.61 -5.27 8.53
N ASN A 203 -4.74 -3.97 8.31
CA ASN A 203 -3.61 -3.09 8.02
C ASN A 203 -3.96 -1.63 8.38
N VAL A 204 -2.96 -0.82 8.74
CA VAL A 204 -3.07 0.64 8.70
C VAL A 204 -1.97 1.18 7.82
N GLN A 205 -2.35 2.02 6.86
CA GLN A 205 -1.45 2.56 5.86
C GLN A 205 -1.44 4.08 5.91
N THR A 206 -0.27 4.68 5.81
CA THR A 206 -0.15 6.13 5.58
C THR A 206 -0.16 6.41 4.07
N LEU A 207 -1.21 7.06 3.59
CA LEU A 207 -1.40 7.40 2.18
C LEU A 207 -0.96 8.83 1.89
N ALA A 208 -0.04 9.00 0.94
CA ALA A 208 0.30 10.31 0.42
C ALA A 208 -0.75 10.77 -0.61
N CYS A 209 -1.53 11.79 -0.26
CA CYS A 209 -2.58 12.34 -1.11
C CYS A 209 -2.18 13.73 -1.62
N GLY A 210 -2.21 13.93 -2.94
CA GLY A 210 -2.05 15.25 -3.54
C GLY A 210 -3.19 16.18 -3.12
N ALA A 211 -2.85 17.33 -2.56
CA ALA A 211 -3.82 18.29 -2.05
C ALA A 211 -4.08 19.43 -3.04
N SER A 212 -5.28 20.01 -2.98
CA SER A 212 -5.63 21.22 -3.73
C SER A 212 -4.84 22.43 -3.21
N HIS A 213 -4.99 23.59 -3.87
CA HIS A 213 -4.44 24.84 -3.37
C HIS A 213 -4.96 25.22 -1.96
N GLU A 214 -6.19 24.80 -1.63
CA GLU A 214 -6.84 24.96 -0.33
C GLU A 214 -6.54 23.81 0.64
N TRP A 215 -5.54 22.98 0.34
CA TRP A 215 -5.17 21.81 1.14
C TRP A 215 -6.29 20.78 1.33
N ARG A 216 -7.25 20.72 0.40
CA ARG A 216 -8.28 19.67 0.39
C ARG A 216 -7.73 18.43 -0.29
N VAL A 217 -7.97 17.27 0.30
CA VAL A 217 -7.66 15.97 -0.29
C VAL A 217 -8.94 15.19 -0.59
N ASP A 218 -8.81 14.23 -1.49
CA ASP A 218 -9.83 13.23 -1.77
C ASP A 218 -9.15 11.86 -1.70
N ALA A 219 -9.21 11.23 -0.53
CA ALA A 219 -8.62 9.91 -0.32
C ALA A 219 -9.38 8.81 -1.07
N GLN A 220 -10.68 9.02 -1.35
CA GLN A 220 -11.56 8.09 -2.05
C GLN A 220 -11.29 8.04 -3.56
N SER A 221 -10.83 9.14 -4.15
CA SER A 221 -10.47 9.13 -5.57
C SER A 221 -9.39 8.09 -5.86
N THR A 222 -9.68 7.18 -6.79
CA THR A 222 -8.70 6.22 -7.30
C THR A 222 -7.82 6.82 -8.38
N GLN A 223 -8.19 7.94 -8.99
CA GLN A 223 -7.28 8.69 -9.84
C GLN A 223 -6.34 9.51 -8.95
N ALA A 224 -5.04 9.29 -9.08
CA ALA A 224 -4.08 10.18 -8.43
C ALA A 224 -4.12 11.52 -9.18
N LYS A 225 -4.38 12.60 -8.45
CA LYS A 225 -4.27 13.95 -9.02
C LYS A 225 -2.79 14.27 -9.27
N PRO A 226 -2.48 15.09 -10.28
CA PRO A 226 -1.14 15.63 -10.45
C PRO A 226 -0.71 16.31 -9.15
N TRP A 227 0.55 16.12 -8.79
CA TRP A 227 1.08 16.64 -7.54
C TRP A 227 1.29 18.15 -7.67
N VAL A 228 0.40 18.95 -7.07
CA VAL A 228 0.48 20.43 -7.07
C VAL A 228 1.46 20.93 -6.00
N GLY A 229 2.54 20.18 -5.75
CA GLY A 229 3.54 20.49 -4.73
C GLY A 229 3.05 20.44 -3.28
N LYS A 230 1.79 20.06 -3.02
CA LYS A 230 1.23 19.87 -1.68
C LYS A 230 0.78 18.43 -1.49
N THR A 231 1.13 17.86 -0.34
CA THR A 231 0.78 16.49 0.03
C THR A 231 0.22 16.49 1.43
N VAL A 232 -0.90 15.81 1.64
CA VAL A 232 -1.44 15.51 2.95
C VAL A 232 -1.42 14.00 3.11
N TYR A 233 -0.93 13.53 4.24
CA TYR A 233 -0.90 12.13 4.62
C TYR A 233 -2.23 11.77 5.29
N VAL A 234 -2.86 10.71 4.82
CA VAL A 234 -4.13 10.19 5.35
C VAL A 234 -3.85 8.80 5.94
N LEU A 235 -4.36 8.50 7.14
CA LEU A 235 -4.30 7.14 7.66
C LEU A 235 -5.50 6.35 7.15
N ARG A 236 -5.25 5.30 6.36
CA ARG A 236 -6.27 4.35 5.90
C ARG A 236 -6.18 3.08 6.75
N VAL A 237 -7.25 2.77 7.47
CA VAL A 237 -7.39 1.54 8.26
C VAL A 237 -8.17 0.54 7.43
N PHE A 238 -7.59 -0.62 7.14
CA PHE A 238 -8.27 -1.78 6.57
C PHE A 238 -8.63 -2.75 7.70
N TYR A 239 -9.84 -3.28 7.69
CA TYR A 239 -10.32 -4.19 8.72
C TYR A 239 -11.27 -5.24 8.15
N ALA A 240 -11.25 -6.43 8.72
CA ALA A 240 -12.18 -7.50 8.39
C ALA A 240 -13.34 -7.46 9.39
N LEU A 241 -14.57 -7.33 8.88
CA LEU A 241 -15.77 -7.32 9.72
C LEU A 241 -15.89 -8.59 10.55
N GLY A 242 -16.29 -8.43 11.80
CA GLY A 242 -16.43 -9.52 12.76
C GLY A 242 -16.68 -9.02 14.17
N PRO A 243 -16.59 -9.90 15.18
CA PRO A 243 -16.61 -9.51 16.58
C PRO A 243 -15.56 -8.45 16.88
N ILE A 244 -15.88 -7.51 17.77
CA ILE A 244 -14.96 -6.45 18.18
C ILE A 244 -13.68 -7.10 18.72
N HIS A 245 -12.54 -6.72 18.13
CA HIS A 245 -11.24 -7.10 18.66
C HIS A 245 -10.81 -6.09 19.72
N GLU A 246 -10.31 -6.60 20.85
CA GLU A 246 -9.81 -5.77 21.97
C GLU A 246 -8.38 -5.26 21.70
N GLU A 247 -8.12 -4.75 20.50
CA GLU A 247 -6.81 -4.26 20.10
C GLU A 247 -6.86 -2.77 19.71
N LEU A 248 -5.85 -2.03 20.15
CA LEU A 248 -5.59 -0.65 19.73
C LEU A 248 -4.44 -0.63 18.73
N VAL A 249 -4.42 0.37 17.85
CA VAL A 249 -3.35 0.58 16.87
C VAL A 249 -2.31 1.57 17.42
N GLY A 250 -1.05 1.29 17.15
CA GLY A 250 0.07 2.20 17.42
C GLY A 250 1.03 2.27 16.24
N LEU A 251 2.01 3.17 16.37
CA LEU A 251 3.04 3.40 15.36
C LEU A 251 4.41 3.64 16.00
N ALA A 252 5.45 3.15 15.34
CA ALA A 252 6.85 3.35 15.73
C ALA A 252 7.65 3.79 14.51
N ASP A 253 8.35 4.93 14.63
CA ASP A 253 9.16 5.48 13.55
C ASP A 253 10.64 5.24 13.82
N PHE A 254 11.34 4.75 12.80
CA PHE A 254 12.78 4.51 12.84
C PHE A 254 13.45 5.48 11.85
N VAL A 255 14.08 6.50 12.42
CA VAL A 255 14.79 7.55 11.68
C VAL A 255 16.25 7.15 11.50
N PRO A 256 16.83 7.27 10.29
CA PRO A 256 18.22 6.89 10.09
C PRO A 256 19.17 7.90 10.74
N GLU A 257 20.16 7.38 11.47
CA GLU A 257 21.18 8.20 12.11
C GLU A 257 22.11 8.84 11.08
N CYS A 258 22.51 10.09 11.33
CA CYS A 258 23.53 10.75 10.52
C CYS A 258 24.92 10.23 10.91
N LEU A 259 25.46 9.32 10.10
CA LEU A 259 26.77 8.70 10.30
C LEU A 259 27.91 9.69 10.05
N VAL A 260 27.71 10.59 9.07
CA VAL A 260 28.68 11.63 8.71
C VAL A 260 27.91 12.89 8.38
N GLY A 261 28.18 13.95 9.14
CA GLY A 261 27.62 15.28 8.86
C GLY A 261 27.97 15.78 7.46
N GLY A 262 27.06 16.57 6.88
CA GLY A 262 27.30 17.30 5.65
C GLY A 262 28.04 18.62 5.89
N GLY A 263 28.50 19.23 4.80
CA GLY A 263 29.01 20.61 4.76
C GLY A 263 28.70 21.22 3.39
N VAL A 264 29.21 22.42 3.12
CA VAL A 264 28.94 23.16 1.86
C VAL A 264 29.24 22.33 0.60
N PHE A 265 30.22 21.41 0.68
CA PHE A 265 30.67 20.60 -0.45
C PHE A 265 30.41 19.09 -0.28
N LYS A 266 29.78 18.67 0.82
CA LYS A 266 29.61 17.24 1.13
C LYS A 266 28.20 16.97 1.63
N LYS A 267 27.50 16.06 0.97
CA LYS A 267 26.20 15.59 1.44
C LYS A 267 26.37 14.75 2.72
N PRO A 268 25.45 14.88 3.69
CA PRO A 268 25.44 14.01 4.85
C PRO A 268 25.26 12.55 4.43
N LYS A 269 25.84 11.62 5.20
CA LYS A 269 25.65 10.19 5.02
C LYS A 269 24.81 9.66 6.16
N PHE A 270 23.73 8.96 5.83
CA PHE A 270 22.82 8.36 6.78
C PHE A 270 22.97 6.83 6.81
N GLU A 271 22.40 6.22 7.85
CA GLU A 271 22.19 4.77 7.91
C GLU A 271 21.41 4.25 6.70
N SER A 272 21.62 2.97 6.38
CA SER A 272 20.87 2.29 5.33
C SER A 272 19.49 1.82 5.80
N GLN A 273 18.56 1.61 4.86
CA GLN A 273 17.24 1.05 5.13
C GLN A 273 17.31 -0.31 5.85
N SER A 274 18.26 -1.18 5.46
CA SER A 274 18.48 -2.46 6.14
C SER A 274 18.85 -2.31 7.61
N SER A 275 19.50 -1.20 7.99
CA SER A 275 19.81 -0.91 9.39
C SER A 275 18.55 -0.50 10.16
N LEU A 276 17.67 0.30 9.55
CA LEU A 276 16.36 0.65 10.13
C LEU A 276 15.50 -0.59 10.36
N VAL A 277 15.50 -1.52 9.40
CA VAL A 277 14.78 -2.80 9.49
C VAL A 277 15.26 -3.67 10.65
N ARG A 278 16.58 -3.70 10.90
CA ARG A 278 17.14 -4.37 12.09
C ARG A 278 16.74 -3.68 13.38
N LYS A 279 16.72 -2.34 13.42
CA LYS A 279 16.22 -1.56 14.58
C LYS A 279 14.75 -1.88 14.85
N ALA A 280 13.92 -1.96 13.81
CA ALA A 280 12.51 -2.35 13.94
C ALA A 280 12.33 -3.79 14.44
N SER A 281 13.11 -4.76 13.93
CA SER A 281 13.09 -6.14 14.44
C SER A 281 13.43 -6.19 15.93
N LYS A 282 14.48 -5.47 16.32
CA LYS A 282 14.90 -5.40 17.72
C LYS A 282 13.79 -4.78 18.58
N TRP A 283 13.19 -3.69 18.13
CA TRP A 283 12.08 -3.04 18.85
C TRP A 283 10.91 -4.00 19.03
N LEU A 284 10.48 -4.73 18.00
CA LEU A 284 9.42 -5.75 18.15
C LEU A 284 9.80 -6.85 19.15
N SER A 285 11.07 -7.29 19.15
CA SER A 285 11.56 -8.29 20.10
C SER A 285 11.57 -7.78 21.54
N ASP A 286 11.80 -6.48 21.72
CA ASP A 286 11.79 -5.82 23.04
C ASP A 286 10.37 -5.46 23.53
N ASN A 287 9.34 -5.54 22.66
CA ASN A 287 7.93 -5.22 22.96
C ASN A 287 7.03 -6.42 22.62
N PRO A 288 7.15 -7.56 23.32
CA PRO A 288 6.43 -8.79 22.99
C PRO A 288 4.90 -8.69 23.10
N GLU A 289 4.38 -7.66 23.77
CA GLU A 289 2.95 -7.39 23.90
C GLU A 289 2.32 -6.79 22.65
N VAL A 290 3.11 -6.30 21.69
CA VAL A 290 2.58 -5.75 20.44
C VAL A 290 2.56 -6.80 19.33
N ASN A 291 1.52 -6.73 18.51
CA ASN A 291 1.38 -7.51 17.29
C ASN A 291 1.80 -6.64 16.11
N PHE A 292 2.77 -7.11 15.33
CA PHE A 292 3.14 -6.44 14.08
C PHE A 292 1.94 -6.40 13.11
N CYS A 293 1.68 -5.23 12.52
CA CYS A 293 0.61 -5.03 11.55
C CYS A 293 1.18 -4.76 10.15
N SER A 294 2.01 -3.73 10.01
CA SER A 294 2.67 -3.40 8.74
C SER A 294 3.92 -2.56 8.95
N ALA A 295 4.72 -2.42 7.89
CA ALA A 295 5.79 -1.43 7.85
C ALA A 295 5.83 -0.75 6.48
N SER A 296 6.16 0.53 6.43
CA SER A 296 6.32 1.27 5.18
C SER A 296 7.46 2.26 5.27
N SER A 297 8.22 2.39 4.19
CA SER A 297 9.16 3.51 4.05
C SER A 297 8.40 4.79 3.70
N MET A 298 8.80 5.89 4.33
CA MET A 298 8.18 7.19 4.12
C MET A 298 9.24 8.27 3.97
N ASP A 299 9.02 9.19 3.05
CA ASP A 299 9.88 10.36 2.88
C ASP A 299 9.39 11.48 3.80
N VAL A 300 10.27 11.95 4.68
CA VAL A 300 9.99 13.02 5.65
C VAL A 300 10.83 14.23 5.29
N LYS A 301 10.22 15.42 5.29
CA LYS A 301 10.92 16.66 4.96
C LYS A 301 11.93 17.01 6.04
N LEU A 302 13.18 17.20 5.66
CA LEU A 302 14.27 17.56 6.56
C LEU A 302 14.28 19.07 6.80
N LYS A 303 13.66 19.52 7.90
CA LYS A 303 13.70 20.94 8.32
C LYS A 303 15.03 21.31 8.98
N SER A 304 15.61 20.37 9.71
CA SER A 304 16.91 20.49 10.39
C SER A 304 17.54 19.12 10.56
N MET A 305 18.87 19.06 10.55
CA MET A 305 19.63 17.83 10.84
C MET A 305 19.45 17.32 12.28
N VAL A 306 19.01 18.20 13.19
CA VAL A 306 18.88 17.89 14.64
C VAL A 306 17.47 17.43 15.00
N SER A 307 16.47 17.79 14.19
CA SER A 307 15.06 17.51 14.48
C SER A 307 14.34 17.10 13.20
N ILE A 308 14.03 15.82 13.11
CA ILE A 308 13.21 15.23 12.04
C ILE A 308 11.82 15.01 12.61
N ASP A 309 10.86 15.78 12.10
CA ASP A 309 9.46 15.65 12.49
C ASP A 309 8.80 14.55 11.65
N THR A 310 8.81 13.33 12.17
CA THR A 310 8.17 12.19 11.51
C THR A 310 6.65 12.21 11.61
N LYS A 311 6.08 13.05 12.49
CA LYS A 311 4.64 13.10 12.77
C LYS A 311 3.91 14.11 11.90
N GLN A 312 4.61 14.83 11.03
CA GLN A 312 4.00 15.78 10.12
C GLN A 312 3.05 15.08 9.13
N MET A 313 1.78 15.51 9.11
CA MET A 313 0.75 14.96 8.23
C MET A 313 0.52 15.78 6.96
N ALA A 314 1.30 16.85 6.73
CA ALA A 314 1.21 17.63 5.50
C ALA A 314 2.55 18.27 5.13
N ILE A 315 2.92 18.25 3.85
CA ILE A 315 4.16 18.82 3.34
C ILE A 315 3.93 19.67 2.08
N THR A 316 4.72 20.73 1.94
CA THR A 316 4.92 21.45 0.68
C THR A 316 6.29 21.07 0.12
N ARG A 317 6.34 20.73 -1.17
CA ARG A 317 7.49 20.16 -1.88
C ARG A 317 8.24 21.12 -2.78
N ASP A 318 7.87 22.39 -2.74
CA ASP A 318 8.52 23.45 -3.50
C ASP A 318 10.05 23.49 -3.28
N THR A 319 10.52 23.18 -2.08
CA THR A 319 11.96 23.17 -1.74
C THR A 319 12.29 22.23 -0.57
N GLY A 320 13.53 21.73 -0.52
CA GLY A 320 14.10 21.06 0.66
C GLY A 320 14.60 19.64 0.40
N ASP A 321 15.41 19.14 1.33
CA ASP A 321 15.85 17.75 1.34
C ASP A 321 14.82 16.87 2.05
N PHE A 322 14.76 15.60 1.65
CA PHE A 322 13.93 14.58 2.27
C PHE A 322 14.80 13.46 2.82
N ILE A 323 14.34 12.84 3.89
CA ILE A 323 14.96 11.66 4.46
C ILE A 323 13.94 10.53 4.52
N ARG A 324 14.34 9.36 4.05
CA ARG A 324 13.49 8.17 4.11
C ARG A 324 13.61 7.52 5.48
N ILE A 325 12.49 7.40 6.17
CA ILE A 325 12.35 6.68 7.43
C ILE A 325 11.67 5.33 7.21
N LEU A 326 11.70 4.47 8.21
CA LEU A 326 10.84 3.28 8.28
C LEU A 326 9.77 3.51 9.35
N ARG A 327 8.50 3.47 8.97
CA ARG A 327 7.36 3.49 9.90
C ARG A 327 6.84 2.07 10.07
N LEU A 328 6.67 1.64 11.31
CA LEU A 328 6.03 0.40 11.70
C LEU A 328 4.67 0.72 12.30
N VAL A 329 3.66 -0.04 11.91
CA VAL A 329 2.34 -0.06 12.54
C VAL A 329 2.21 -1.38 13.30
N TYR A 330 1.68 -1.29 14.50
CA TYR A 330 1.42 -2.44 15.35
C TYR A 330 0.01 -2.34 15.96
N THR A 331 -0.53 -3.48 16.38
CA THR A 331 -1.66 -3.51 17.30
C THR A 331 -1.18 -3.93 18.69
N LYS A 332 -1.90 -3.55 19.74
CA LYS A 332 -1.64 -3.99 21.11
C LYS A 332 -2.95 -4.27 21.84
N PRO A 333 -2.99 -5.18 22.82
CA PRO A 333 -4.16 -5.37 23.65
C PRO A 333 -4.63 -4.05 24.27
N ARG A 334 -5.94 -3.85 24.32
CA ARG A 334 -6.55 -2.77 25.07
C ARG A 334 -6.16 -2.93 26.54
N GLU A 335 -5.67 -1.86 27.16
CA GLU A 335 -5.39 -1.86 28.60
C GLU A 335 -6.72 -2.10 29.33
N LEU A 336 -6.92 -3.33 29.80
CA LEU A 336 -8.01 -3.63 30.71
C LEU A 336 -7.73 -2.89 32.04
N PRO A 337 -8.78 -2.40 32.73
CA PRO A 337 -8.62 -1.85 34.08
C PRO A 337 -7.78 -2.79 34.95
N SER A 338 -6.78 -2.25 35.63
CA SER A 338 -5.66 -2.97 36.27
C SER A 338 -6.05 -3.97 37.38
N ASP A 339 -7.34 -4.20 37.61
CA ASP A 339 -7.88 -4.96 38.73
C ASP A 339 -7.93 -6.48 38.48
N ILE A 340 -7.63 -6.95 37.25
CA ILE A 340 -7.56 -8.38 36.95
C ILE A 340 -6.08 -8.80 36.98
N PRO A 341 -5.61 -9.54 38.00
CA PRO A 341 -4.26 -10.08 38.01
C PRO A 341 -4.09 -11.07 36.85
N ILE A 342 -3.41 -10.63 35.80
CA ILE A 342 -3.05 -11.49 34.67
C ILE A 342 -1.97 -12.46 35.17
N SER A 343 -2.31 -13.74 35.30
CA SER A 343 -1.36 -14.79 35.62
C SER A 343 -0.30 -14.88 34.52
N SER A 344 0.88 -14.33 34.78
CA SER A 344 2.01 -14.20 33.83
C SER A 344 2.75 -15.52 33.56
N THR A 345 2.04 -16.65 33.53
CA THR A 345 2.64 -17.99 33.43
C THR A 345 2.83 -18.48 32.00
N LEU A 346 2.39 -17.72 30.99
CA LEU A 346 2.63 -18.09 29.60
C LEU A 346 4.08 -17.74 29.20
N PRO A 347 4.76 -18.61 28.43
CA PRO A 347 6.07 -18.29 27.89
C PRO A 347 5.99 -17.04 27.01
N PRO A 348 7.06 -16.23 26.92
CA PRO A 348 7.08 -15.08 26.04
C PRO A 348 6.83 -15.52 24.59
N PRO A 349 6.10 -14.72 23.80
CA PRO A 349 5.88 -15.03 22.39
C PRO A 349 7.23 -15.09 21.65
N PRO A 350 7.31 -15.89 20.57
CA PRO A 350 8.53 -15.97 19.78
C PRO A 350 8.88 -14.60 19.18
N PRO A 351 10.17 -14.26 19.08
CA PRO A 351 10.61 -12.98 18.53
C PRO A 351 10.18 -12.83 17.06
N VAL A 352 9.80 -11.59 16.70
CA VAL A 352 9.41 -11.23 15.34
C VAL A 352 10.58 -10.60 14.62
N TYR A 353 10.94 -11.17 13.45
CA TYR A 353 11.99 -10.67 12.60
C TYR A 353 11.43 -9.98 11.36
N VAL A 354 11.99 -8.81 11.07
CA VAL A 354 11.61 -7.92 9.99
C VAL A 354 12.71 -8.06 8.92
N GLU A 355 12.38 -8.59 7.75
CA GLU A 355 13.28 -8.64 6.59
C GLU A 355 12.78 -7.79 5.41
N HIS A 356 13.63 -6.92 4.90
CA HIS A 356 13.34 -6.06 3.75
C HIS A 356 14.10 -6.52 2.50
N ARG A 357 13.36 -6.63 1.39
CA ARG A 357 13.90 -6.93 0.06
C ARG A 357 13.42 -5.88 -0.94
N VAL A 358 14.36 -5.33 -1.69
CA VAL A 358 14.06 -4.44 -2.82
C VAL A 358 14.13 -5.25 -4.10
N PHE A 359 13.03 -5.25 -4.84
CA PHE A 359 13.00 -5.82 -6.18
C PHE A 359 13.14 -4.71 -7.20
N VAL A 360 14.32 -4.61 -7.81
CA VAL A 360 14.55 -3.71 -8.94
C VAL A 360 14.16 -4.45 -10.20
N VAL A 361 13.11 -3.97 -10.85
CA VAL A 361 12.56 -4.63 -12.04
C VAL A 361 12.72 -3.72 -13.23
N HIS A 362 13.34 -4.24 -14.29
CA HIS A 362 13.59 -3.50 -15.52
C HIS A 362 12.54 -3.79 -16.60
N LYS A 363 11.75 -4.87 -16.48
CA LYS A 363 10.81 -5.33 -17.52
C LYS A 363 9.37 -5.46 -17.00
N GLY A 364 8.75 -4.32 -16.69
CA GLY A 364 7.29 -4.19 -16.49
C GLY A 364 6.71 -5.03 -15.34
N TYR A 365 5.39 -4.91 -15.14
CA TYR A 365 4.68 -5.52 -14.02
C TYR A 365 4.78 -7.06 -13.97
N GLY A 366 4.84 -7.74 -15.12
CA GLY A 366 4.95 -9.20 -15.17
C GLY A 366 6.25 -9.74 -14.57
N GLU A 367 7.36 -9.00 -14.67
CA GLU A 367 8.62 -9.39 -14.04
C GLU A 367 8.60 -9.17 -12.52
N VAL A 368 7.96 -8.10 -12.03
CA VAL A 368 7.73 -7.89 -10.58
C VAL A 368 7.02 -9.09 -10.00
N LYS A 369 5.90 -9.49 -10.62
CA LYS A 369 5.14 -10.65 -10.19
C LYS A 369 5.99 -11.93 -10.18
N ARG A 370 6.72 -12.19 -11.27
CA ARG A 370 7.60 -13.37 -11.36
C ARG A 370 8.63 -13.40 -10.22
N VAL A 371 9.31 -12.29 -9.99
CA VAL A 371 10.37 -12.19 -8.97
C VAL A 371 9.80 -12.36 -7.56
N ILE A 372 8.64 -11.76 -7.27
CA ILE A 372 7.94 -11.98 -5.99
C ILE A 372 7.54 -13.45 -5.85
N SER A 373 6.92 -14.06 -6.87
CA SER A 373 6.55 -15.47 -6.82
C SER A 373 7.76 -16.39 -6.62
N GLU A 374 8.87 -16.14 -7.31
CA GLU A 374 10.12 -16.91 -7.13
C GLU A 374 10.70 -16.76 -5.73
N PHE A 375 10.61 -15.56 -5.14
CA PHE A 375 11.03 -15.32 -3.76
C PHE A 375 10.15 -16.09 -2.78
N LEU A 376 8.82 -16.02 -2.94
CA LEU A 376 7.85 -16.71 -2.08
C LEU A 376 7.96 -18.24 -2.18
N ALA A 377 8.36 -18.78 -3.34
CA ALA A 377 8.51 -20.21 -3.57
C ALA A 377 9.78 -20.83 -2.94
N ARG A 378 10.76 -20.03 -2.50
CA ARG A 378 12.08 -20.56 -2.11
C ARG A 378 12.13 -21.36 -0.80
N ASP A 379 11.04 -21.50 -0.04
CA ASP A 379 10.98 -22.13 1.30
C ASP A 379 12.01 -21.60 2.34
N GLU A 380 13.00 -20.78 1.96
CA GLU A 380 14.03 -20.19 2.83
C GLU A 380 13.44 -19.32 3.95
N TRP A 381 12.26 -18.75 3.72
CA TRP A 381 11.49 -18.01 4.73
C TRP A 381 10.92 -18.89 5.85
N ARG A 382 11.07 -20.22 5.76
CA ARG A 382 10.55 -21.21 6.72
C ARG A 382 11.61 -21.88 7.56
N ALA A 383 12.89 -21.67 7.28
CA ALA A 383 13.94 -22.59 7.74
C ALA A 383 14.21 -22.61 9.26
N THR A 384 13.33 -22.05 10.08
CA THR A 384 13.43 -22.12 11.54
C THR A 384 12.03 -22.12 12.16
N ASP A 385 11.57 -23.28 12.64
CA ASP A 385 10.37 -23.43 13.50
C ASP A 385 10.43 -22.56 14.79
N GLN A 386 11.57 -21.89 15.01
CA GLN A 386 11.82 -20.98 16.12
C GLN A 386 11.24 -19.58 15.92
N TYR A 387 10.93 -19.17 14.68
CA TYR A 387 10.58 -17.77 14.37
C TYR A 387 9.28 -17.64 13.57
N LYS A 388 8.45 -16.67 13.96
CA LYS A 388 7.28 -16.26 13.18
C LYS A 388 7.72 -15.18 12.19
N TRP A 389 8.03 -15.58 10.97
CA TRP A 389 8.35 -14.65 9.88
C TRP A 389 7.07 -13.98 9.38
N LEU A 390 7.07 -12.65 9.33
CA LEU A 390 6.00 -11.86 8.72
C LEU A 390 6.60 -11.13 7.51
N LEU A 391 6.07 -11.42 6.31
CA LEU A 391 6.41 -10.61 5.13
C LEU A 391 5.89 -9.19 5.38
N LEU A 392 6.82 -8.24 5.44
CA LEU A 392 6.52 -6.91 5.98
C LEU A 392 5.87 -5.97 4.99
N ASN A 393 6.42 -5.98 3.77
CA ASN A 393 6.13 -5.07 2.69
C ASN A 393 6.93 -5.53 1.47
N VAL A 394 6.33 -5.47 0.30
CA VAL A 394 7.06 -5.54 -0.97
C VAL A 394 7.09 -4.15 -1.57
N GLU A 395 8.14 -3.40 -1.26
CA GLU A 395 8.37 -2.12 -1.91
C GLU A 395 8.86 -2.36 -3.34
N THR A 396 7.99 -2.06 -4.30
CA THR A 396 8.35 -2.08 -5.71
C THR A 396 8.81 -0.69 -6.09
N VAL A 397 10.09 -0.54 -6.39
CA VAL A 397 10.66 0.71 -6.92
C VAL A 397 10.82 0.55 -8.42
N ALA A 398 10.04 1.29 -9.20
CA ALA A 398 10.20 1.35 -10.64
C ALA A 398 11.40 2.25 -10.98
N VAL A 399 12.50 1.64 -11.45
CA VAL A 399 13.66 2.40 -11.97
C VAL A 399 13.44 2.62 -13.46
N TYR A 400 13.00 3.82 -13.84
CA TYR A 400 12.96 4.21 -15.23
C TYR A 400 14.37 4.57 -15.68
N ALA A 401 14.96 3.74 -16.54
CA ALA A 401 16.12 4.15 -17.30
C ALA A 401 15.66 5.22 -18.30
N SER A 402 15.90 6.50 -18.00
CA SER A 402 15.74 7.57 -18.97
C SER A 402 16.69 7.27 -20.15
N ASN A 403 16.16 6.76 -21.25
CA ASN A 403 16.92 6.49 -22.49
C ASN A 403 17.37 7.79 -23.21
N GLY A 404 17.65 8.88 -22.48
CA GLY A 404 17.70 10.24 -23.02
C GLY A 404 18.95 11.08 -22.73
N LEU A 405 19.92 10.62 -21.95
CA LEU A 405 21.21 11.30 -21.82
C LEU A 405 22.33 10.42 -22.39
N ARG A 406 22.30 10.25 -23.72
CA ARG A 406 23.54 9.99 -24.45
C ARG A 406 24.37 11.26 -24.39
N GLN A 407 25.61 11.10 -23.95
CA GLN A 407 26.68 12.09 -24.00
C GLN A 407 26.63 12.92 -25.29
N SER A 408 26.55 14.24 -25.13
CA SER A 408 27.11 15.24 -26.04
C SER A 408 27.80 16.30 -25.19
#